data_AF-J4KFY9-F1
#
_entry.id   AF-J4KFY9-F1
#
_cell.length_a   1.000
_cell.length_b   1.000
_cell.length_c   1.000
_cell.angle_alpha   90.00
_cell.angle_beta   90.00
_cell.angle_gamma   90.00
#
_symmetry.space_group_name_H-M   'P 1'
#
loop_
_entity.id
_entity.type
_entity.pdbx_description
1 polymer ?
#
loop_
_entity_poly.entity_id
_entity_poly.type
_entity_poly.pdbx_seq_one_letter_code
_entity_poly.pdbx_strand_id
1 'polypeptide(L)'
;MQDSFKQYGLCLMVMCALVLFCAVPAEAKGAVEDADFSYRGISLGDTEQTLREKWGAPSFEKTVYVRGVRLNVCTYGDVTVAVAAGSGRVADIALSGDQYRLRKNVRRGATTGYIFKTYGKASRQMLDDNTCYVYAHPSHPHWHLVLNLDPEGGFLTAARITMLPLSDEEADEMALANDDAADVLDLGSGFIAAKNIDVSALPKEQPVRLGGYAK
;
A
#
# COMPACT_ATOMS: atom_id res chain seq x y z
N MET A 1 4.61 -43.51 -54.75
CA MET A 1 4.45 -42.03 -54.82
C MET A 1 3.42 -41.46 -53.84
N GLN A 2 2.48 -42.27 -53.31
CA GLN A 2 1.41 -41.78 -52.42
C GLN A 2 1.86 -41.63 -50.94
N ASP A 3 2.82 -42.43 -50.49
CA ASP A 3 3.32 -42.40 -49.10
C ASP A 3 4.25 -41.20 -48.81
N SER A 4 5.07 -40.81 -49.78
CA SER A 4 5.94 -39.64 -49.65
C SER A 4 5.12 -38.35 -49.46
N PHE A 5 3.97 -38.23 -50.15
CA PHE A 5 3.09 -37.04 -50.06
C PHE A 5 2.43 -36.91 -48.68
N LYS A 6 2.05 -38.03 -48.06
CA LYS A 6 1.52 -38.05 -46.68
C LYS A 6 2.60 -37.70 -45.65
N GLN A 7 3.83 -38.16 -45.85
CA GLN A 7 4.95 -37.89 -44.94
C GLN A 7 5.41 -36.44 -44.99
N TYR A 8 5.45 -35.82 -46.18
CA TYR A 8 5.70 -34.37 -46.30
C TYR A 8 4.56 -33.53 -45.73
N GLY A 9 3.29 -33.95 -45.91
CA GLY A 9 2.14 -33.27 -45.31
C GLY A 9 2.14 -33.31 -43.77
N LEU A 10 2.50 -34.47 -43.19
CA LEU A 10 2.63 -34.63 -41.74
C LEU A 10 3.81 -33.80 -41.19
N CYS A 11 4.96 -33.81 -41.85
CA CYS A 11 6.12 -32.99 -41.48
C CYS A 11 5.82 -31.48 -41.57
N LEU A 12 5.08 -31.05 -42.60
CA LEU A 12 4.72 -29.63 -42.79
C LEU A 12 3.68 -29.18 -41.74
N MET A 13 2.75 -30.05 -41.36
CA MET A 13 1.77 -29.78 -40.31
C MET A 13 2.43 -29.73 -38.91
N VAL A 14 3.40 -30.61 -38.63
CA VAL A 14 4.18 -30.60 -37.38
C VAL A 14 5.10 -29.37 -37.29
N MET A 15 5.74 -28.97 -38.40
CA MET A 15 6.53 -27.73 -38.47
C MET A 15 5.67 -26.48 -38.27
N CYS A 16 4.48 -26.41 -38.89
CA CYS A 16 3.53 -25.30 -38.65
C CYS A 16 3.03 -25.25 -37.20
N ALA A 17 2.78 -26.40 -36.56
CA ALA A 17 2.39 -26.46 -35.15
C ALA A 17 3.52 -26.03 -34.20
N LEU A 18 4.78 -26.34 -34.53
CA LEU A 18 5.96 -25.90 -33.78
C LEU A 18 6.20 -24.38 -33.88
N VAL A 19 5.98 -23.79 -35.06
CA VAL A 19 6.10 -22.34 -35.27
C VAL A 19 4.99 -21.57 -34.52
N LEU A 20 3.79 -22.14 -34.40
CA LEU A 20 2.69 -21.58 -33.61
C LEU A 20 2.95 -21.60 -32.10
N PHE A 21 3.71 -22.58 -31.59
CA PHE A 21 4.10 -22.64 -30.17
C PHE A 21 5.26 -21.70 -29.81
N CYS A 22 6.08 -21.28 -30.78
CA CYS A 22 7.17 -20.33 -30.55
C CYS A 22 6.75 -18.85 -30.62
N ALA A 23 5.51 -18.55 -31.02
CA ALA A 23 5.03 -17.19 -31.28
C ALA A 23 4.15 -16.61 -30.16
N VAL A 24 4.24 -17.14 -28.93
CA VAL A 24 3.65 -16.47 -27.77
C VAL A 24 4.76 -15.77 -27.01
N PRO A 25 5.03 -14.47 -27.25
CA PRO A 25 5.70 -13.69 -26.23
C PRO A 25 4.72 -13.62 -25.06
N ALA A 26 4.86 -14.54 -24.10
CA ALA A 26 4.39 -14.30 -22.75
C ALA A 26 5.26 -13.18 -22.16
N GLU A 27 5.09 -11.95 -22.65
CA GLU A 27 5.41 -10.79 -21.86
C GLU A 27 4.51 -10.90 -20.64
N ALA A 28 5.05 -11.47 -19.56
CA ALA A 28 4.44 -11.38 -18.25
C ALA A 28 4.27 -9.88 -17.98
N LYS A 29 3.06 -9.38 -18.26
CA LYS A 29 2.68 -7.99 -18.05
C LYS A 29 2.85 -7.80 -16.54
N GLY A 30 3.82 -6.98 -16.16
CA GLY A 30 4.05 -6.67 -14.75
C GLY A 30 2.74 -6.25 -14.11
N ALA A 31 2.49 -6.75 -12.92
CA ALA A 31 1.33 -6.43 -12.10
C ALA A 31 1.78 -6.53 -10.64
N VAL A 32 1.15 -5.75 -9.78
CA VAL A 32 1.32 -5.90 -8.34
C VAL A 32 0.67 -7.20 -7.87
N GLU A 33 1.30 -7.81 -6.87
CA GLU A 33 0.83 -9.00 -6.16
C GLU A 33 0.54 -8.62 -4.70
N ASP A 34 -0.30 -9.38 -4.01
CA ASP A 34 -0.61 -9.17 -2.58
C ASP A 34 0.66 -9.04 -1.72
N ALA A 35 1.67 -9.87 -2.02
CA ALA A 35 2.96 -9.86 -1.33
C ALA A 35 3.74 -8.54 -1.47
N ASP A 36 3.44 -7.70 -2.47
CA ASP A 36 4.11 -6.41 -2.67
C ASP A 36 3.69 -5.36 -1.62
N PHE A 37 2.62 -5.62 -0.86
CA PHE A 37 2.10 -4.77 0.21
C PHE A 37 2.52 -5.27 1.61
N SER A 38 3.63 -6.02 1.64
CA SER A 38 4.27 -6.50 2.86
C SER A 38 5.79 -6.39 2.71
N TYR A 39 6.51 -6.39 3.81
CA TYR A 39 7.97 -6.43 3.80
C TYR A 39 8.50 -7.33 4.90
N ARG A 40 9.36 -8.28 4.55
CA ARG A 40 10.00 -9.24 5.48
C ARG A 40 9.04 -9.83 6.51
N GLY A 41 7.87 -10.23 6.02
CA GLY A 41 6.82 -10.87 6.81
C GLY A 41 5.98 -9.91 7.66
N ILE A 42 6.10 -8.59 7.51
CA ILE A 42 5.22 -7.60 8.13
C ILE A 42 4.30 -7.01 7.07
N SER A 43 3.00 -7.10 7.30
CA SER A 43 1.97 -6.54 6.43
C SER A 43 1.29 -5.33 7.06
N LEU A 44 0.64 -4.51 6.23
CA LEU A 44 -0.27 -3.48 6.71
C LEU A 44 -1.40 -4.13 7.53
N GLY A 45 -1.76 -3.51 8.66
CA GLY A 45 -2.75 -4.04 9.60
C GLY A 45 -2.21 -5.07 10.62
N ASP A 46 -0.98 -5.58 10.49
CA ASP A 46 -0.37 -6.44 11.50
C ASP A 46 -0.26 -5.70 12.85
N THR A 47 -0.32 -6.42 13.97
CA THR A 47 -0.16 -5.81 15.29
C THR A 47 1.30 -5.44 15.57
N GLU A 48 1.50 -4.45 16.44
CA GLU A 48 2.83 -4.11 16.96
C GLU A 48 3.53 -5.31 17.62
N GLN A 49 2.76 -6.21 18.25
CA GLN A 49 3.30 -7.44 18.82
C GLN A 49 3.92 -8.34 17.73
N THR A 50 3.21 -8.57 16.62
CA THR A 50 3.73 -9.34 15.48
C THR A 50 5.02 -8.72 14.92
N LEU A 51 5.07 -7.38 14.85
CA LEU A 51 6.27 -6.65 14.46
C LEU A 51 7.45 -6.94 15.40
N ARG A 52 7.24 -6.81 16.71
CA ARG A 52 8.29 -7.03 17.72
C ARG A 52 8.74 -8.48 17.81
N GLU A 53 7.83 -9.45 17.58
CA GLU A 53 8.18 -10.87 17.52
C GLU A 53 9.07 -11.22 16.33
N LYS A 54 8.77 -10.65 15.14
CA LYS A 54 9.53 -10.94 13.91
C LYS A 54 10.82 -10.14 13.80
N TRP A 55 10.82 -8.87 14.21
CA TRP A 55 11.94 -7.95 13.97
C TRP A 55 12.68 -7.53 15.25
N GLY A 56 12.17 -7.88 16.42
CA GLY A 56 12.76 -7.52 17.71
C GLY A 56 12.46 -6.08 18.13
N ALA A 57 13.30 -5.55 19.02
CA ALA A 57 13.18 -4.17 19.48
C ALA A 57 13.75 -3.19 18.43
N PRO A 58 13.06 -2.07 18.14
CA PRO A 58 13.59 -1.03 17.27
C PRO A 58 14.78 -0.32 17.93
N SER A 59 15.64 0.29 17.11
CA SER A 59 16.77 1.09 17.58
C SER A 59 16.34 2.47 18.08
N PHE A 60 15.21 2.97 17.59
CA PHE A 60 14.67 4.28 17.95
C PHE A 60 13.16 4.30 17.75
N GLU A 61 12.46 5.00 18.64
CA GLU A 61 11.01 5.19 18.56
C GLU A 61 10.66 6.67 18.72
N LYS A 62 9.70 7.16 17.95
CA LYS A 62 9.13 8.51 18.10
C LYS A 62 7.66 8.53 17.73
N THR A 63 6.91 9.46 18.32
CA THR A 63 5.54 9.75 17.89
C THR A 63 5.54 10.88 16.86
N VAL A 64 4.75 10.72 15.79
CA VAL A 64 4.51 11.74 14.76
C VAL A 64 3.02 11.81 14.44
N TYR A 65 2.61 12.89 13.78
CA TYR A 65 1.27 13.04 13.23
C TYR A 65 1.37 13.19 11.72
N VAL A 66 0.64 12.37 10.98
CA VAL A 66 0.57 12.43 9.51
C VAL A 66 -0.90 12.53 9.13
N ARG A 67 -1.31 13.66 8.53
CA ARG A 67 -2.69 13.90 8.08
C ARG A 67 -3.72 13.58 9.17
N GLY A 68 -3.46 14.05 10.39
CA GLY A 68 -4.33 13.82 11.56
C GLY A 68 -4.13 12.48 12.28
N VAL A 69 -3.49 11.49 11.66
CA VAL A 69 -3.24 10.17 12.28
C VAL A 69 -2.03 10.23 13.21
N ARG A 70 -2.23 9.83 14.47
CA ARG A 70 -1.14 9.68 15.45
C ARG A 70 -0.42 8.35 15.22
N LEU A 71 0.87 8.42 14.93
CA LEU A 71 1.71 7.25 14.62
C LEU A 71 2.88 7.13 15.58
N ASN A 72 3.16 5.91 16.04
CA ASN A 72 4.41 5.54 16.70
C ASN A 72 5.34 4.92 15.67
N VAL A 73 6.39 5.66 15.30
CA VAL A 73 7.38 5.25 14.30
C VAL A 73 8.52 4.52 14.99
N CYS A 74 8.71 3.26 14.60
CA CYS A 74 9.77 2.36 15.03
C CYS A 74 10.84 2.26 13.94
N THR A 75 12.08 2.61 14.26
CA THR A 75 13.21 2.55 13.32
C THR A 75 14.02 1.27 13.49
N TYR A 76 14.31 0.59 12.38
CA TYR A 76 15.10 -0.62 12.26
C TYR A 76 16.19 -0.43 11.20
N GLY A 77 17.28 0.27 11.56
CA GLY A 77 18.31 0.68 10.59
C GLY A 77 17.74 1.66 9.57
N ASP A 78 17.81 1.33 8.28
CA ASP A 78 17.29 2.16 7.19
C ASP A 78 15.79 1.97 6.91
N VAL A 79 15.11 1.10 7.67
CA VAL A 79 13.67 0.85 7.55
C VAL A 79 12.95 1.45 8.74
N THR A 80 11.84 2.15 8.47
CA THR A 80 10.97 2.67 9.52
C THR A 80 9.57 2.11 9.36
N VAL A 81 8.98 1.63 10.44
CA VAL A 81 7.61 1.12 10.49
C VAL A 81 6.78 2.02 11.39
N ALA A 82 5.69 2.57 10.88
CA ALA A 82 4.76 3.37 11.67
C ALA A 82 3.56 2.51 12.10
N VAL A 83 3.28 2.54 13.40
CA VAL A 83 2.13 1.88 14.02
C VAL A 83 1.11 2.94 14.40
N ALA A 84 -0.15 2.76 13.99
CA ALA A 84 -1.24 3.63 14.40
C ALA A 84 -1.48 3.52 15.90
N ALA A 85 -1.41 4.65 16.62
CA ALA A 85 -1.46 4.65 18.07
C ALA A 85 -2.83 4.23 18.63
N GLY A 86 -3.92 4.48 17.88
CA GLY A 86 -5.28 4.11 18.29
C GLY A 86 -5.53 2.61 18.24
N SER A 87 -5.04 1.92 17.20
CA SER A 87 -5.31 0.49 16.97
C SER A 87 -4.14 -0.42 17.33
N GLY A 88 -2.93 0.11 17.49
CA GLY A 88 -1.70 -0.67 17.70
C GLY A 88 -1.30 -1.51 16.48
N ARG A 89 -1.72 -1.11 15.27
CA ARG A 89 -1.46 -1.83 14.02
C ARG A 89 -0.54 -1.07 13.07
N VAL A 90 0.22 -1.81 12.28
CA VAL A 90 1.15 -1.29 11.27
C VAL A 90 0.37 -0.56 10.18
N ALA A 91 0.73 0.70 9.95
CA ALA A 91 0.08 1.57 8.98
C ALA A 91 1.01 2.02 7.85
N ASP A 92 2.32 2.00 8.09
CA ASP A 92 3.31 2.48 7.13
C ASP A 92 4.62 1.72 7.29
N ILE A 93 5.26 1.40 6.17
CA ILE A 93 6.59 0.81 6.10
C ILE A 93 7.39 1.61 5.07
N ALA A 94 8.25 2.50 5.55
CA ALA A 94 9.16 3.26 4.70
C ALA A 94 10.53 2.56 4.62
N LEU A 95 10.94 2.28 3.38
CA LEU A 95 12.16 1.58 3.01
C LEU A 95 13.13 2.60 2.41
N SER A 96 14.06 3.04 3.24
CA SER A 96 15.16 3.91 2.82
C SER A 96 16.48 3.11 2.77
N GLY A 97 17.54 3.73 2.24
CA GLY A 97 18.87 3.12 2.19
C GLY A 97 19.07 2.04 1.13
N ASP A 98 20.14 1.26 1.29
CA ASP A 98 20.68 0.39 0.23
C ASP A 98 20.44 -1.10 0.46
N GLN A 99 19.93 -1.48 1.63
CA GLN A 99 19.82 -2.88 2.05
C GLN A 99 18.45 -3.51 1.74
N TYR A 100 17.42 -2.71 1.51
CA TYR A 100 16.09 -3.25 1.24
C TYR A 100 16.03 -3.95 -0.13
N ARG A 101 15.21 -4.99 -0.22
CA ARG A 101 14.97 -5.76 -1.44
C ARG A 101 13.48 -6.05 -1.55
N LEU A 102 12.85 -5.53 -2.59
CA LEU A 102 11.47 -5.84 -2.95
C LEU A 102 11.44 -7.03 -3.92
N ARG A 103 10.24 -7.39 -4.39
CA ARG A 103 10.02 -8.50 -5.32
C ARG A 103 10.92 -8.36 -6.55
N LYS A 104 11.45 -9.51 -7.01
CA LYS A 104 12.47 -9.58 -8.07
C LYS A 104 13.68 -8.66 -7.81
N ASN A 105 14.10 -8.47 -6.56
CA ASN A 105 15.29 -7.66 -6.22
C ASN A 105 15.22 -6.20 -6.71
N VAL A 106 14.01 -5.64 -6.83
CA VAL A 106 13.85 -4.19 -7.00
C VAL A 106 14.37 -3.50 -5.74
N ARG A 107 15.26 -2.53 -5.92
CA ARG A 107 16.01 -1.83 -4.87
C ARG A 107 16.44 -0.45 -5.37
N ARG A 108 17.03 0.35 -4.49
CA ARG A 108 17.61 1.65 -4.87
C ARG A 108 18.50 1.52 -6.11
N GLY A 109 18.32 2.43 -7.08
CA GLY A 109 18.97 2.41 -8.38
C GLY A 109 18.24 1.59 -9.46
N ALA A 110 17.13 0.91 -9.13
CA ALA A 110 16.33 0.20 -10.14
C ALA A 110 15.81 1.16 -11.21
N THR A 111 15.92 0.76 -12.47
CA THR A 111 15.48 1.56 -13.62
C THR A 111 13.96 1.49 -13.79
N THR A 112 13.36 2.52 -14.38
CA THR A 112 11.93 2.53 -14.73
C THR A 112 11.51 1.29 -15.53
N GLY A 113 12.32 0.83 -16.49
CA GLY A 113 12.01 -0.39 -17.26
C GLY A 113 11.94 -1.65 -16.40
N TYR A 114 12.81 -1.76 -15.39
CA TYR A 114 12.81 -2.89 -14.47
C TYR A 114 11.61 -2.86 -13.50
N ILE A 115 11.25 -1.67 -13.02
CA ILE A 115 10.05 -1.43 -12.22
C ILE A 115 8.81 -1.86 -13.01
N PHE A 116 8.67 -1.40 -14.26
CA PHE A 116 7.50 -1.72 -15.09
C PHE A 116 7.41 -3.20 -15.47
N LYS A 117 8.56 -3.87 -15.65
CA LYS A 117 8.59 -5.33 -15.83
C LYS A 117 8.12 -6.09 -14.59
N THR A 118 8.28 -5.51 -13.40
CA THR A 118 7.94 -6.14 -12.13
C THR A 118 6.48 -5.87 -11.74
N TYR A 119 6.10 -4.60 -11.66
CA TYR A 119 4.81 -4.16 -11.11
C TYR A 119 3.81 -3.67 -12.16
N GLY A 120 4.25 -3.51 -13.41
CA GLY A 120 3.44 -2.97 -14.49
C GLY A 120 3.68 -1.49 -14.76
N LYS A 121 3.16 -1.01 -15.88
CA LYS A 121 3.25 0.41 -16.25
C LYS A 121 2.39 1.25 -15.30
N ALA A 122 2.97 2.32 -14.78
CA ALA A 122 2.27 3.33 -14.00
C ALA A 122 2.65 4.73 -14.51
N SER A 123 1.75 5.70 -14.32
CA SER A 123 2.02 7.10 -14.59
C SER A 123 2.84 7.71 -13.47
N ARG A 124 3.77 8.61 -13.80
CA ARG A 124 4.49 9.40 -12.78
C ARG A 124 3.51 10.34 -12.09
N GLN A 125 3.60 10.40 -10.78
CA GLN A 125 2.82 11.28 -9.93
C GLN A 125 3.76 12.10 -9.05
N MET A 126 3.34 13.31 -8.68
CA MET A 126 4.01 14.10 -7.67
C MET A 126 3.26 13.87 -6.35
N LEU A 127 3.96 13.37 -5.34
CA LEU A 127 3.42 13.19 -4.01
C LEU A 127 4.30 13.94 -3.02
N ASP A 128 3.72 14.91 -2.34
CA ASP A 128 4.45 15.92 -1.58
C ASP A 128 5.55 16.55 -2.49
N ASP A 129 6.83 16.35 -2.17
CA ASP A 129 7.98 16.83 -2.96
C ASP A 129 8.68 15.74 -3.78
N ASN A 130 8.09 14.53 -3.89
CA ASN A 130 8.70 13.39 -4.55
C ASN A 130 7.98 13.01 -5.85
N THR A 131 8.77 12.79 -6.91
CA THR A 131 8.27 12.11 -8.11
C THR A 131 8.19 10.61 -7.82
N CYS A 132 7.04 9.98 -8.02
CA CYS A 132 6.84 8.57 -7.68
C CYS A 132 5.98 7.81 -8.69
N TYR A 133 6.05 6.48 -8.64
CA TYR A 133 4.99 5.59 -9.12
C TYR A 133 4.18 5.10 -7.93
N VAL A 134 2.86 5.11 -8.05
CA VAL A 134 1.93 4.61 -7.03
C VAL A 134 1.16 3.44 -7.60
N TYR A 135 1.13 2.33 -6.86
CA TYR A 135 0.34 1.15 -7.18
C TYR A 135 -0.60 0.84 -6.02
N ALA A 136 -1.90 0.73 -6.31
CA ALA A 136 -2.91 0.36 -5.32
C ALA A 136 -3.12 -1.16 -5.27
N HIS A 137 -3.46 -1.69 -4.10
CA HIS A 137 -3.81 -3.10 -3.96
C HIS A 137 -5.18 -3.40 -4.59
N PRO A 138 -5.33 -4.47 -5.39
CA PRO A 138 -6.58 -4.76 -6.11
C PRO A 138 -7.83 -4.94 -5.23
N SER A 139 -7.65 -5.39 -3.98
CA SER A 139 -8.74 -5.63 -3.02
C SER A 139 -8.77 -4.65 -1.85
N HIS A 140 -7.75 -3.78 -1.73
CA HIS A 140 -7.62 -2.80 -0.66
C HIS A 140 -7.22 -1.46 -1.29
N PRO A 141 -8.18 -0.62 -1.74
CA PRO A 141 -7.89 0.53 -2.59
C PRO A 141 -6.97 1.57 -1.93
N HIS A 142 -6.99 1.65 -0.60
CA HIS A 142 -6.15 2.57 0.18
C HIS A 142 -4.79 1.99 0.56
N TRP A 143 -4.48 0.75 0.15
CA TRP A 143 -3.15 0.18 0.33
C TRP A 143 -2.30 0.47 -0.89
N HIS A 144 -1.19 1.15 -0.66
CA HIS A 144 -0.35 1.72 -1.70
C HIS A 144 1.09 1.23 -1.59
N LEU A 145 1.66 0.80 -2.71
CA LEU A 145 3.10 0.71 -2.92
C LEU A 145 3.55 1.97 -3.66
N VAL A 146 4.27 2.82 -2.95
CA VAL A 146 4.85 4.07 -3.47
C VAL A 146 6.34 3.86 -3.74
N LEU A 147 6.75 4.11 -4.98
CA LEU A 147 8.12 4.00 -5.44
C LEU A 147 8.64 5.39 -5.80
N ASN A 148 9.46 5.97 -4.92
CA ASN A 148 10.05 7.29 -5.11
C ASN A 148 11.19 7.22 -6.13
N LEU A 149 11.23 8.20 -7.02
CA LEU A 149 12.16 8.25 -8.13
C LEU A 149 13.05 9.49 -8.01
N ASP A 150 14.25 9.35 -8.52
CA ASP A 150 15.09 10.49 -8.83
C ASP A 150 14.45 11.29 -9.98
N PRO A 151 14.22 12.60 -9.84
CA PRO A 151 13.50 13.39 -10.84
C PRO A 151 14.25 13.52 -12.17
N GLU A 152 15.58 13.45 -12.16
CA GLU A 152 16.41 13.59 -13.35
C GLU A 152 16.62 12.24 -14.06
N GLY A 153 17.04 11.23 -13.30
CA GLY A 153 17.41 9.90 -13.81
C GLY A 153 16.26 8.88 -13.84
N GLY A 154 15.18 9.11 -13.10
CA GLY A 154 14.04 8.17 -13.03
C GLY A 154 14.38 6.81 -12.42
N PHE A 155 15.45 6.75 -11.60
CA PHE A 155 15.86 5.57 -10.85
C PHE A 155 15.18 5.54 -9.49
N LEU A 156 14.92 4.35 -8.95
CA LEU A 156 14.33 4.19 -7.63
C LEU A 156 15.25 4.77 -6.54
N THR A 157 14.75 5.66 -5.71
CA THR A 157 15.50 6.24 -4.57
C THR A 157 15.05 5.62 -3.25
N ALA A 158 13.75 5.48 -3.05
CA ALA A 158 13.15 4.89 -1.86
C ALA A 158 11.84 4.17 -2.23
N ALA A 159 11.37 3.31 -1.33
CA ALA A 159 10.06 2.69 -1.45
C ALA A 159 9.28 2.84 -0.15
N ARG A 160 7.96 2.85 -0.25
CA ARG A 160 7.06 2.96 0.88
C ARG A 160 5.83 2.10 0.64
N ILE A 161 5.45 1.30 1.62
CA ILE A 161 4.24 0.49 1.63
C ILE A 161 3.35 1.11 2.70
N THR A 162 2.17 1.59 2.34
CA THR A 162 1.37 2.42 3.24
C THR A 162 -0.12 2.18 3.05
N MET A 163 -0.87 2.27 4.15
CA MET A 163 -2.33 2.45 4.09
C MET A 163 -2.76 3.84 4.54
N LEU A 164 -1.79 4.74 4.77
CA LEU A 164 -2.08 6.13 5.09
C LEU A 164 -2.60 6.83 3.82
N PRO A 165 -3.56 7.75 3.97
CA PRO A 165 -4.03 8.54 2.85
C PRO A 165 -2.87 9.33 2.22
N LEU A 166 -2.78 9.29 0.90
CA LEU A 166 -1.73 9.97 0.14
C LEU A 166 -2.04 11.46 -0.02
N SER A 167 -3.31 11.84 -0.07
CA SER A 167 -3.78 13.22 -0.11
C SER A 167 -4.82 13.53 0.97
N ASP A 168 -5.10 14.81 1.18
CA ASP A 168 -6.14 15.24 2.12
C ASP A 168 -7.53 14.81 1.63
N GLU A 169 -7.76 14.82 0.31
CA GLU A 169 -9.00 14.32 -0.29
C GLU A 169 -9.21 12.82 -0.03
N GLU A 170 -8.16 12.01 -0.17
CA GLU A 170 -8.24 10.58 0.17
C GLU A 170 -8.51 10.39 1.68
N ALA A 171 -7.93 11.24 2.54
CA ALA A 171 -8.19 11.19 3.98
C ALA A 171 -9.67 11.45 4.31
N ASP A 172 -10.28 12.44 3.65
CA ASP A 172 -11.70 12.76 3.79
C ASP A 172 -12.59 11.62 3.25
N GLU A 173 -12.23 11.03 2.10
CA GLU A 173 -12.93 9.87 1.53
C GLU A 173 -12.89 8.66 2.47
N MET A 174 -11.71 8.33 3.03
CA MET A 174 -11.55 7.25 4.00
C MET A 174 -12.36 7.48 5.27
N ALA A 175 -12.35 8.71 5.80
CA ALA A 175 -13.14 9.07 6.97
C ALA A 175 -14.65 8.91 6.75
N LEU A 176 -15.13 9.13 5.52
CA LEU A 176 -16.53 8.96 5.13
C LEU A 176 -16.91 7.51 4.81
N ALA A 177 -15.99 6.75 4.22
CA ALA A 177 -16.24 5.37 3.80
C ALA A 177 -16.39 4.40 4.99
N ASN A 178 -15.78 4.71 6.14
CA ASN A 178 -15.80 3.90 7.35
C ASN A 178 -15.46 2.42 7.07
N ASP A 179 -14.35 2.21 6.38
CA ASP A 179 -13.83 0.90 6.02
C ASP A 179 -12.74 0.40 7.00
N ASP A 180 -12.26 -0.83 6.80
CA ASP A 180 -11.26 -1.45 7.68
C ASP A 180 -9.99 -0.60 7.82
N ALA A 181 -9.58 0.13 6.78
CA ALA A 181 -8.39 0.98 6.83
C ALA A 181 -8.64 2.24 7.69
N ALA A 182 -9.81 2.86 7.53
CA ALA A 182 -10.22 4.00 8.35
C ALA A 182 -10.31 3.64 9.84
N ASP A 183 -10.83 2.45 10.17
CA ASP A 183 -10.90 1.93 11.53
C ASP A 183 -9.51 1.72 12.13
N VAL A 184 -8.58 1.15 11.36
CA VAL A 184 -7.22 0.92 11.85
C VAL A 184 -6.47 2.22 12.09
N LEU A 185 -6.72 3.24 11.28
CA LEU A 185 -6.10 4.56 11.42
C LEU A 185 -6.83 5.45 12.44
N ASP A 186 -7.96 4.99 12.99
CA ASP A 186 -8.82 5.76 13.89
C ASP A 186 -9.26 7.11 13.27
N LEU A 187 -9.51 7.12 11.95
CA LEU A 187 -9.90 8.33 11.22
C LEU A 187 -11.31 8.82 11.59
N GLY A 188 -12.20 7.90 11.97
CA GLY A 188 -13.57 8.22 12.35
C GLY A 188 -13.66 9.09 13.62
N SER A 189 -12.82 8.84 14.62
CA SER A 189 -12.82 9.66 15.85
C SER A 189 -12.24 11.06 15.61
N GLY A 190 -11.23 11.18 14.75
CA GLY A 190 -10.67 12.45 14.30
C GLY A 190 -11.66 13.30 13.50
N PHE A 191 -12.42 12.70 12.59
CA PHE A 191 -13.46 13.38 11.80
C PHE A 191 -14.59 13.92 12.69
N ILE A 192 -15.05 13.14 13.68
CA ILE A 192 -16.08 13.59 14.64
C ILE A 192 -15.55 14.71 15.54
N ALA A 193 -14.29 14.65 15.97
CA ALA A 193 -13.68 15.72 16.76
C ALA A 193 -13.46 17.03 15.96
N ALA A 194 -13.16 16.93 14.66
CA ALA A 194 -12.97 18.10 13.78
C ALA A 194 -14.29 18.81 13.45
N LYS A 195 -15.42 18.09 13.44
CA LYS A 195 -16.75 18.72 13.41
C LYS A 195 -17.09 19.29 14.79
N ASN A 196 -16.74 20.55 15.02
CA ASN A 196 -17.32 21.35 16.09
C ASN A 196 -18.85 21.40 15.89
N ILE A 197 -19.57 20.50 16.54
CA ILE A 197 -21.04 20.55 16.61
C ILE A 197 -21.39 21.82 17.40
N ASP A 198 -22.02 22.77 16.73
CA ASP A 198 -22.52 23.97 17.38
C ASP A 198 -23.66 23.61 18.34
N VAL A 199 -23.31 23.43 19.61
CA VAL A 199 -24.24 23.14 20.70
C VAL A 199 -24.84 24.42 21.29
N SER A 200 -24.53 25.61 20.76
CA SER A 200 -25.05 26.88 21.28
C SER A 200 -26.57 27.03 21.08
N ALA A 201 -27.13 26.29 20.12
CA ALA A 201 -28.56 26.23 19.84
C ALA A 201 -29.29 25.09 20.59
N LEU A 202 -28.58 24.24 21.35
CA LEU A 202 -29.24 23.22 22.16
C LEU A 202 -29.99 23.88 23.32
N PRO A 203 -31.22 23.42 23.63
CA PRO A 203 -31.92 23.86 24.82
C PRO A 203 -31.05 23.56 26.04
N LYS A 204 -30.82 24.57 26.89
CA LYS A 204 -30.14 24.36 28.19
C LYS A 204 -30.86 23.24 28.93
N GLU A 205 -30.12 22.25 29.41
CA GLU A 205 -30.67 21.15 30.21
C GLU A 205 -31.49 21.73 31.37
N GLN A 206 -32.81 21.69 31.24
CA GLN A 206 -33.68 21.89 32.38
C GLN A 206 -33.55 20.64 33.23
N PRO A 207 -33.37 20.77 34.56
CA PRO A 207 -33.34 19.62 35.44
C PRO A 207 -34.64 18.85 35.26
N VAL A 208 -34.55 17.70 34.58
CA VAL A 208 -35.69 16.81 34.35
C VAL A 208 -36.09 16.29 35.72
N ARG A 209 -37.16 16.85 36.28
CA ARG A 209 -37.85 16.22 37.40
C ARG A 209 -38.50 14.97 36.83
N LEU A 210 -37.83 13.83 37.02
CA LEU A 210 -38.44 12.52 36.89
C LEU A 210 -39.53 12.42 37.96
N GLY A 211 -40.71 12.95 37.63
CA GLY A 211 -41.92 12.81 38.41
C GLY A 211 -42.40 11.37 38.27
N GLY A 212 -41.86 10.48 39.10
CA GLY A 212 -42.38 9.14 39.27
C GLY A 212 -43.81 9.22 39.81
N TYR A 213 -44.79 9.03 38.93
CA TYR A 213 -46.10 8.55 39.32
C TYR A 213 -46.06 7.04 39.29
N ALA A 214 -45.94 6.43 40.46
CA ALA A 214 -46.48 5.11 40.71
C ALA A 214 -46.93 5.05 42.18
N LYS A 215 -48.24 4.87 42.34
CA LYS A 215 -48.89 4.44 43.58
C LYS A 215 -48.41 3.07 44.01
#